data_AF-A0A2N2BSU4-F1
#
_entry.id   AF-A0A2N2BSU4-F1
#
_cell.length_a   1.000
_cell.length_b   1.000
_cell.length_c   1.000
_cell.angle_alpha   90.00
_cell.angle_beta   90.00
_cell.angle_gamma   90.00
#
_symmetry.space_group_name_H-M   'P 1'
#
loop_
_entity.id
_entity.type
_entity.pdbx_description
1 polymer ?
#
loop_
_entity_poly.entity_id
_entity_poly.type
_entity_poly.pdbx_seq_one_letter_code
_entity_poly.pdbx_strand_id
1 'polypeptide(L)'
;MDNHYHLIIETKEKPLHKIMQKVNNTYSKNYDKRHKRRDHVFGGRYKSILVNDDKYLYSLLRYIHENPVRAKMHRNMADYGWSSDQFYRNNIKKQVYIDKILNMFSDNRKIALNEYKKFMDQKEVLQKPKDFYEAGSVIGDEDQKNDDRCAGCPDKETLDGILRRVVRSEEVFQLIKTGSSQRVLSDDKISYVKAAAEQGYTFKEIGNNIAISAVAANKMVQGR
;
A
#
# COMPACT_ATOMS: atom_id res chain seq x y z
N MET A 1 -4.34 -14.23 5.46
CA MET A 1 -3.58 -15.49 5.60
C MET A 1 -4.23 -16.68 4.86
N ASP A 2 -5.38 -16.49 4.22
CA ASP A 2 -6.01 -17.38 3.23
C ASP A 2 -6.10 -16.69 1.85
N ASN A 3 -6.28 -15.36 1.84
CA ASN A 3 -6.44 -14.52 0.66
C ASN A 3 -5.41 -13.37 0.54
N HIS A 4 -4.50 -13.21 1.52
CA HIS A 4 -3.41 -12.22 1.51
C HIS A 4 -2.26 -12.65 2.44
N TYR A 5 -1.09 -12.04 2.26
CA TYR A 5 0.13 -12.23 3.05
C TYR A 5 0.64 -10.91 3.65
N HIS A 6 1.46 -11.00 4.70
CA HIS A 6 2.20 -9.87 5.29
C HIS A 6 3.69 -10.21 5.32
N LEU A 7 4.54 -9.25 4.98
CA LEU A 7 5.99 -9.40 4.95
C LEU A 7 6.66 -8.21 5.63
N ILE A 8 7.74 -8.48 6.37
CA ILE A 8 8.73 -7.48 6.76
C ILE A 8 9.94 -7.70 5.86
N ILE A 9 10.33 -6.67 5.12
CA ILE A 9 11.43 -6.74 4.16
C ILE A 9 12.37 -5.57 4.41
N GLU A 10 13.64 -5.90 4.62
CA GLU A 10 14.73 -4.94 4.57
C GLU A 10 15.37 -5.00 3.19
N THR A 11 15.49 -3.85 2.53
CA THR A 11 16.11 -3.74 1.22
C THR A 11 17.48 -3.08 1.33
N LYS A 12 18.48 -3.64 0.63
CA LYS A 12 19.78 -3.00 0.42
C LYS A 12 19.78 -2.33 -0.96
N GLU A 13 20.47 -2.92 -1.92
CA GLU A 13 20.65 -2.35 -3.27
C GLU A 13 19.42 -2.42 -4.17
N LYS A 14 18.53 -3.40 -3.94
CA LYS A 14 17.37 -3.64 -4.82
C LYS A 14 16.14 -2.95 -4.26
N PRO A 15 15.45 -2.10 -5.04
CA PRO A 15 14.26 -1.42 -4.56
C PRO A 15 13.11 -2.41 -4.36
N LEU A 16 12.28 -2.16 -3.34
CA LEU A 16 11.17 -3.04 -2.93
C LEU A 16 10.25 -3.42 -4.10
N HIS A 17 9.94 -2.47 -4.99
CA HIS A 17 9.03 -2.72 -6.11
C HIS A 17 9.52 -3.81 -7.07
N LYS A 18 10.84 -3.93 -7.29
CA LYS A 18 11.43 -5.00 -8.13
C LYS A 18 11.32 -6.36 -7.44
N ILE A 19 11.54 -6.40 -6.13
CA ILE A 19 11.41 -7.61 -5.33
C ILE A 19 9.95 -8.10 -5.38
N MET A 20 9.00 -7.21 -5.07
CA MET A 20 7.57 -7.53 -5.06
C MET A 20 7.05 -7.90 -6.46
N GLN A 21 7.54 -7.24 -7.51
CA GLN A 21 7.23 -7.61 -8.89
C GLN A 21 7.65 -9.06 -9.17
N LYS A 22 8.87 -9.45 -8.78
CA LYS A 22 9.36 -10.82 -9.00
C LYS A 22 8.56 -11.83 -8.18
N VAL A 23 8.35 -11.58 -6.89
CA VAL A 23 7.58 -12.47 -6.00
C VAL A 23 6.17 -12.70 -6.54
N ASN A 24 5.44 -11.62 -6.84
CA ASN A 24 4.06 -11.72 -7.31
C ASN A 24 3.96 -12.36 -8.69
N ASN A 25 4.85 -12.01 -9.62
CA ASN A 25 4.83 -12.59 -10.97
C ASN A 25 5.16 -14.08 -10.96
N THR A 26 6.19 -14.48 -10.20
CA THR A 26 6.57 -15.90 -10.09
C THR A 26 5.44 -16.70 -9.43
N TYR A 27 4.84 -16.19 -8.36
CA TYR A 27 3.72 -16.86 -7.71
C TYR A 27 2.52 -16.99 -8.65
N SER A 28 2.09 -15.89 -9.29
CA SER A 28 0.91 -15.89 -10.16
C SER A 28 1.06 -16.89 -11.31
N LYS A 29 2.21 -16.87 -12.00
CA LYS A 29 2.49 -17.80 -13.10
C LYS A 29 2.45 -19.26 -12.65
N ASN A 30 3.04 -19.56 -11.50
CA ASN A 30 3.05 -20.92 -10.96
C ASN A 30 1.65 -21.36 -10.50
N TYR A 31 0.89 -20.45 -9.89
CA TYR A 31 -0.47 -20.70 -9.45
C TYR A 31 -1.40 -20.96 -10.64
N ASP A 32 -1.36 -20.12 -11.68
CA ASP A 32 -2.15 -20.27 -12.90
C ASP A 32 -1.81 -21.57 -13.63
N LYS A 33 -0.51 -21.88 -13.78
CA LYS A 33 -0.06 -23.14 -14.38
C LYS A 33 -0.57 -24.35 -13.61
N ARG A 34 -0.51 -24.32 -12.27
CA ARG A 34 -0.96 -25.42 -11.41
C ARG A 34 -2.47 -25.63 -11.48
N HIS A 35 -3.25 -24.56 -11.55
CA HIS A 35 -4.72 -24.61 -11.54
C HIS A 35 -5.35 -24.53 -12.94
N LYS A 36 -4.54 -24.50 -14.01
CA LYS A 36 -4.97 -24.35 -15.41
C LYS A 36 -5.87 -23.12 -15.64
N ARG A 37 -5.54 -22.01 -14.98
CA ARG A 37 -6.24 -20.71 -15.11
C ARG A 37 -5.39 -19.69 -15.86
N ARG A 38 -6.01 -18.56 -16.22
CA ARG A 38 -5.35 -17.38 -16.82
C ARG A 38 -5.92 -16.07 -16.25
N ASP A 39 -6.17 -16.06 -14.94
CA ASP A 39 -6.83 -14.94 -14.26
C ASP A 39 -5.85 -14.17 -13.37
N HIS A 40 -6.26 -12.97 -12.95
CA HIS A 40 -5.50 -12.25 -11.94
C HIS A 40 -5.57 -12.95 -10.58
N VAL A 41 -4.43 -13.44 -10.10
CA VAL A 41 -4.30 -14.09 -8.78
C VAL A 41 -4.38 -13.08 -7.63
N PHE A 42 -3.79 -11.89 -7.80
CA PHE A 42 -3.79 -10.83 -6.80
C PHE A 42 -4.82 -9.76 -7.14
N GLY A 43 -5.64 -9.37 -6.16
CA GLY A 43 -6.71 -8.37 -6.31
C GLY A 43 -6.25 -6.91 -6.41
N GLY A 44 -4.93 -6.63 -6.40
CA GLY A 44 -4.40 -5.28 -6.48
C GLY A 44 -2.89 -5.17 -6.28
N ARG A 45 -2.39 -3.93 -6.24
CA ARG A 45 -0.98 -3.64 -5.91
C ARG A 45 -0.71 -3.95 -4.43
N TYR A 46 0.55 -4.28 -4.12
CA TYR A 46 0.98 -4.38 -2.72
C TYR A 46 0.90 -3.01 -2.04
N LYS A 47 0.68 -3.02 -0.73
CA LYS A 47 0.81 -1.84 0.13
C LYS A 47 2.09 -1.98 0.95
N SER A 48 2.77 -0.87 1.21
CA SER A 48 4.01 -0.84 2.00
C SER A 48 4.01 0.36 2.94
N ILE A 49 4.57 0.17 4.12
CA ILE A 49 4.78 1.20 5.14
C ILE A 49 6.25 1.13 5.52
N LEU A 50 6.91 2.28 5.59
CA LEU A 50 8.31 2.36 6.01
C LEU A 50 8.40 2.16 7.52
N VAL A 51 9.37 1.35 7.95
CA VAL A 51 9.62 1.03 9.35
C VAL A 51 10.99 1.57 9.71
N ASN A 52 11.02 2.70 10.41
CA ASN A 52 12.26 3.38 10.83
C ASN A 52 12.49 3.36 12.35
N ASP A 53 11.56 2.78 13.11
CA ASP A 53 11.67 2.64 14.57
C ASP A 53 11.76 1.16 14.96
N ASP A 54 12.81 0.85 15.71
CA ASP A 54 13.10 -0.49 16.24
C ASP A 54 12.03 -0.97 17.22
N LYS A 55 11.44 -0.06 18.01
CA LYS A 55 10.34 -0.43 18.92
C LYS A 55 9.10 -0.82 18.12
N TYR A 56 8.75 -0.04 17.10
CA TYR A 56 7.66 -0.35 16.19
C TYR A 56 7.89 -1.67 15.44
N LEU A 57 9.13 -2.00 15.05
CA LEU A 57 9.47 -3.25 14.38
C LEU A 57 9.07 -4.49 15.21
N TYR A 58 9.28 -4.47 16.53
CA TYR A 58 8.86 -5.57 17.41
C TYR A 58 7.35 -5.75 17.44
N SER A 59 6.62 -4.64 17.64
CA SER A 59 5.16 -4.66 17.67
C SER A 59 4.59 -5.13 16.33
N LEU A 60 5.17 -4.70 15.21
CA LEU A 60 4.81 -5.12 13.87
C LEU A 60 5.07 -6.62 13.65
N LEU A 61 6.23 -7.13 14.07
CA LEU A 61 6.56 -8.55 13.95
C LEU A 61 5.54 -9.42 14.69
N ARG A 62 5.26 -9.10 15.97
CA ARG A 62 4.28 -9.83 16.77
C ARG A 62 2.89 -9.72 16.15
N TYR A 63 2.47 -8.53 15.72
CA TYR A 63 1.20 -8.33 15.02
C TYR A 63 1.06 -9.26 13.81
N ILE A 64 2.12 -9.38 12.98
CA ILE A 64 2.11 -10.25 11.81
C ILE A 64 1.93 -11.72 12.21
N HIS A 65 2.65 -12.17 13.24
CA HIS A 65 2.56 -13.54 13.74
C HIS A 65 1.24 -13.83 14.45
N GLU A 66 0.59 -12.82 15.02
CA GLU A 66 -0.69 -12.92 15.73
C GLU A 66 -1.90 -12.95 14.77
N ASN A 67 -1.76 -12.44 13.54
CA ASN A 67 -2.87 -12.37 12.57
C ASN A 67 -3.64 -13.70 12.36
N PRO A 68 -3.00 -14.88 12.21
CA PRO A 68 -3.72 -16.15 12.12
C PRO A 68 -4.60 -16.46 13.34
N VAL A 69 -4.12 -16.11 14.54
CA VAL A 69 -4.87 -16.31 15.80
C VAL A 69 -6.02 -15.31 15.89
N ARG A 70 -5.78 -14.04 15.55
CA ARG A 70 -6.81 -12.99 15.51
C ARG A 70 -7.90 -13.27 14.49
N ALA A 71 -7.54 -13.86 13.36
CA ALA A 71 -8.47 -14.36 12.33
C ALA A 71 -9.17 -15.67 12.73
N LYS A 72 -8.95 -16.17 13.97
CA LYS A 72 -9.50 -17.43 14.50
C LYS A 72 -9.14 -18.66 13.66
N MET A 73 -8.04 -18.60 12.91
CA MET A 73 -7.56 -19.72 12.09
C MET A 73 -6.82 -20.76 12.93
N HIS A 74 -6.08 -20.35 13.96
CA HIS A 74 -5.30 -21.21 14.85
C HIS A 74 -5.44 -20.73 16.30
N ARG A 75 -5.21 -21.62 17.27
CA ARG A 75 -5.27 -21.28 18.71
C ARG A 75 -4.01 -20.55 19.18
N ASN A 76 -2.84 -20.96 18.70
CA ASN A 76 -1.55 -20.35 19.05
C ASN A 76 -0.77 -19.96 17.79
N MET A 77 0.09 -18.94 17.92
CA MET A 77 0.96 -18.49 16.83
C MET A 77 1.96 -19.56 16.40
N ALA A 78 2.50 -20.31 17.37
CA ALA A 78 3.49 -21.36 17.13
C ALA A 78 2.97 -22.49 16.23
N ASP A 79 1.66 -22.74 16.26
CA ASP A 79 1.02 -23.83 15.52
C ASP A 79 0.81 -23.46 14.03
N TYR A 80 0.91 -22.17 13.68
CA TYR A 80 0.66 -21.72 12.31
C TYR A 80 1.89 -21.89 11.42
N GLY A 81 1.94 -23.00 10.67
CA GLY A 81 3.07 -23.39 9.82
C GLY A 81 3.39 -22.47 8.63
N TRP A 82 2.55 -21.47 8.35
CA TRP A 82 2.76 -20.50 7.27
C TRP A 82 3.23 -19.13 7.78
N SER A 83 3.82 -19.10 8.98
CA SER A 83 4.48 -17.93 9.57
C SER A 83 5.97 -18.19 9.78
N SER A 84 6.76 -17.12 9.85
CA SER A 84 8.17 -17.21 10.22
C SER A 84 8.41 -17.42 11.72
N ASP A 85 7.38 -17.39 12.57
CA ASP A 85 7.51 -17.52 14.04
C ASP A 85 8.31 -18.77 14.46
N GLN A 86 8.09 -19.90 13.78
CA GLN A 86 8.81 -21.16 14.06
C GLN A 86 10.32 -21.05 13.80
N PHE A 87 10.77 -20.18 12.89
CA PHE A 87 12.19 -19.98 12.64
C PHE A 87 12.86 -19.28 13.81
N TYR A 88 12.18 -18.28 14.40
CA TYR A 88 12.67 -17.60 15.60
C TYR A 88 12.66 -18.53 16.81
N ARG A 89 11.53 -19.21 17.09
CA ARG A 89 11.39 -20.09 18.27
C ARG A 89 12.41 -21.23 18.32
N ASN A 90 12.79 -21.73 17.14
CA ASN A 90 13.71 -22.86 16.98
C ASN A 90 15.12 -22.46 16.53
N ASN A 91 15.42 -21.16 16.44
CA ASN A 91 16.72 -20.64 16.00
C ASN A 91 17.18 -21.18 14.62
N ILE A 92 16.26 -21.25 13.66
CA ILE A 92 16.51 -21.79 12.31
C ILE A 92 16.85 -20.66 11.35
N LYS A 93 18.09 -20.63 10.85
CA LYS A 93 18.56 -19.64 9.86
C LYS A 93 18.37 -20.18 8.44
N LYS A 94 17.20 -19.94 7.84
CA LYS A 94 16.89 -20.43 6.49
C LYS A 94 16.22 -19.35 5.63
N GLN A 95 14.90 -19.41 5.44
CA GLN A 95 14.18 -18.50 4.55
C GLN A 95 14.07 -17.06 5.09
N VAL A 96 14.32 -16.86 6.39
CA VAL A 96 14.23 -15.56 7.06
C VAL A 96 15.50 -15.24 7.84
N TYR A 97 15.85 -13.97 7.89
CA TYR A 97 16.98 -13.48 8.67
C TYR A 97 16.57 -13.21 10.12
N ILE A 98 16.67 -14.23 10.96
CA ILE A 98 16.23 -14.15 12.36
C ILE A 98 17.19 -13.36 13.26
N ASP A 99 18.46 -13.24 12.86
CA ASP A 99 19.50 -12.70 13.72
C ASP A 99 19.28 -11.22 14.05
N LYS A 100 18.81 -10.41 13.09
CA LYS A 100 18.53 -8.99 13.34
C LYS A 100 17.61 -8.80 14.53
N ILE A 101 16.43 -9.44 14.50
CA ILE A 101 15.44 -9.34 15.56
C ILE A 101 15.93 -9.97 16.86
N LEU A 102 16.52 -11.17 16.80
CA LEU A 102 16.97 -11.86 18.01
C LEU A 102 18.07 -11.08 18.74
N ASN A 103 19.00 -10.47 18.01
CA ASN A 103 20.07 -9.66 18.59
C ASN A 103 19.53 -8.37 19.23
N MET A 104 18.39 -7.84 18.77
CA MET A 104 17.77 -6.70 19.44
C MET A 104 17.25 -7.06 20.85
N PHE A 105 16.96 -8.34 21.14
CA PHE A 105 16.55 -8.79 22.49
C PHE A 105 17.76 -9.00 23.41
N SER A 106 18.82 -9.60 22.90
CA SER A 106 20.08 -9.83 23.63
C SER A 106 21.17 -10.35 22.68
N ASP A 107 22.42 -9.99 22.95
CA ASP A 107 23.59 -10.61 22.30
C ASP A 107 23.75 -12.10 22.67
N ASN A 108 23.26 -12.50 23.84
CA ASN A 108 23.28 -13.89 24.25
C ASN A 108 22.11 -14.64 23.61
N ARG A 109 22.41 -15.54 22.67
CA ARG A 109 21.39 -16.27 21.91
C ARG A 109 20.39 -17.05 22.77
N LYS A 110 20.80 -17.65 23.89
CA LYS A 110 19.88 -18.35 24.78
C LYS A 110 18.88 -17.39 25.42
N ILE A 111 19.37 -16.24 25.88
CA ILE A 111 18.54 -15.18 26.49
C ILE A 111 17.59 -14.62 25.42
N ALA A 112 18.10 -14.26 24.24
CA ALA A 112 17.30 -13.73 23.13
C ALA A 112 16.13 -14.65 22.74
N LEU A 113 16.36 -15.96 22.64
CA LEU A 113 15.31 -16.93 22.32
C LEU A 113 14.24 -17.02 23.41
N ASN A 114 14.65 -16.93 24.68
CA ASN A 114 13.72 -16.96 25.81
C ASN A 114 12.87 -15.68 25.85
N GLU A 115 13.50 -14.51 25.69
CA GLU A 115 12.80 -13.23 25.65
C GLU A 115 11.89 -13.10 24.43
N TYR A 116 12.31 -13.57 23.25
CA TYR A 116 11.46 -13.65 22.06
C TYR A 116 10.21 -14.49 22.33
N LYS A 117 10.35 -15.69 22.92
CA LYS A 117 9.20 -16.56 23.23
C LYS A 117 8.26 -15.89 24.22
N LYS A 118 8.79 -15.32 25.30
CA LYS A 118 7.99 -14.56 26.27
C LYS A 118 7.24 -13.41 25.60
N PHE A 119 7.92 -12.63 24.76
CA PHE A 119 7.32 -11.51 24.04
C PHE A 119 6.18 -11.96 23.12
N MET A 120 6.38 -13.05 22.36
CA MET A 120 5.33 -13.58 21.49
C MET A 120 4.16 -14.16 22.29
N ASP A 121 4.43 -14.83 23.42
CA ASP A 121 3.39 -15.52 24.22
C ASP A 121 2.66 -14.61 25.21
N GLN A 122 2.95 -13.30 25.21
CA GLN A 122 2.17 -12.30 25.95
C GLN A 122 0.69 -12.36 25.54
N LYS A 123 -0.20 -12.28 26.54
CA LYS A 123 -1.66 -12.35 26.34
C LYS A 123 -2.30 -11.00 26.01
N GLU A 124 -1.54 -9.92 26.11
CA GLU A 124 -2.01 -8.59 25.73
C GLU A 124 -2.31 -8.58 24.24
N VAL A 125 -3.57 -8.42 23.88
CA VAL A 125 -3.96 -8.25 22.48
C VAL A 125 -3.33 -6.95 22.02
N LEU A 126 -2.42 -7.02 21.04
CA LEU A 126 -1.94 -5.80 20.40
C LEU A 126 -3.17 -5.13 19.78
N GLN A 127 -3.54 -3.96 20.33
CA GLN A 127 -4.49 -3.11 19.64
C GLN A 127 -3.92 -2.89 18.25
N LYS A 128 -4.75 -3.12 17.21
CA LYS A 128 -4.37 -2.82 15.83
C LYS A 128 -3.77 -1.41 15.88
N PRO A 129 -2.47 -1.24 15.61
CA PRO A 129 -1.88 0.09 15.66
C PRO A 129 -2.78 0.97 14.81
N LYS A 130 -3.28 2.08 15.39
CA LYS A 130 -4.19 3.02 14.69
C LYS A 130 -3.61 3.42 13.32
N ASP A 131 -2.29 3.33 13.24
CA ASP A 131 -1.39 3.69 12.18
C ASP A 131 -1.11 2.60 11.13
N PHE A 132 -1.66 1.38 11.27
CA PHE A 132 -1.29 0.24 10.40
C PHE A 132 -1.72 0.42 8.93
N TYR A 133 -2.65 1.33 8.64
CA TYR A 133 -3.05 1.70 7.27
C TYR A 133 -3.28 3.21 7.09
N GLU A 134 -3.26 4.01 8.17
CA GLU A 134 -3.70 5.41 8.15
C GLU A 134 -2.64 6.42 8.59
N ALA A 135 -1.49 6.01 9.14
CA ALA A 135 -0.35 6.92 9.29
C ALA A 135 0.52 6.87 8.02
N GLY A 136 0.08 7.59 6.99
CA GLY A 136 1.01 8.21 6.07
C GLY A 136 1.78 9.28 6.84
N SER A 137 2.83 8.88 7.57
CA SER A 137 3.89 9.77 8.08
C SER A 137 5.05 8.90 8.54
N VAL A 138 6.14 8.98 7.80
CA VAL A 138 7.46 8.47 8.19
C VAL A 138 7.90 9.23 9.45
N ILE A 139 7.95 8.56 10.60
CA ILE A 139 8.68 9.09 11.76
C ILE A 139 10.16 8.83 11.50
N GLY A 140 10.88 9.89 11.17
CA GLY A 140 12.28 9.88 10.72
C GLY A 140 12.62 10.93 9.66
N ASP A 141 11.63 11.57 9.04
CA ASP A 141 11.86 12.71 8.13
C ASP A 141 11.98 14.02 8.94
N GLU A 142 13.10 14.20 9.63
CA GLU A 142 13.57 15.58 9.88
C GLU A 142 14.45 16.13 8.76
N ASP A 143 14.87 15.30 7.78
CA ASP A 143 15.65 15.77 6.63
C ASP A 143 15.05 15.47 5.24
N GLN A 144 13.74 15.20 5.14
CA GLN A 144 12.98 15.35 3.88
C GLN A 144 11.57 15.91 4.11
N LYS A 145 11.48 17.06 4.78
CA LYS A 145 10.37 17.99 4.48
C LYS A 145 10.67 18.64 3.14
N ASN A 146 9.99 18.20 2.09
CA ASN A 146 9.20 19.05 1.18
C ASN A 146 8.84 18.28 -0.09
N ASP A 147 7.66 17.65 -0.10
CA ASP A 147 6.84 17.62 -1.33
C ASP A 147 5.37 17.92 -1.03
N ASP A 148 5.14 18.79 -0.02
CA ASP A 148 3.92 19.57 0.13
C ASP A 148 4.28 20.89 0.82
N ARG A 149 4.58 21.90 -0.01
CA ARG A 149 4.19 23.31 0.10
C ARG A 149 5.00 24.15 -0.89
N CYS A 150 4.47 24.33 -2.10
CA CYS A 150 4.59 25.64 -2.75
C CYS A 150 3.65 26.60 -2.00
N ALA A 151 4.07 27.04 -0.81
CA ALA A 151 3.52 28.24 -0.19
C ALA A 151 4.24 29.43 -0.83
N GLY A 152 3.74 29.82 -2.00
CA GLY A 152 4.23 30.98 -2.74
C GLY A 152 4.27 30.73 -4.24
N CYS A 153 3.10 30.80 -4.90
CA CYS A 153 2.82 31.28 -6.27
C CYS A 153 1.62 30.54 -6.90
N PRO A 154 0.90 31.22 -7.81
CA PRO A 154 -0.42 31.80 -7.61
C PRO A 154 -1.54 30.74 -7.46
N ASP A 155 -2.67 31.13 -6.86
CA ASP A 155 -3.88 30.32 -6.61
C ASP A 155 -4.05 29.14 -7.57
N LYS A 156 -3.81 27.91 -7.08
CA LYS A 156 -4.16 26.68 -7.82
C LYS A 156 -5.67 26.73 -8.07
N GLU A 157 -6.04 26.92 -9.34
CA GLU A 157 -7.43 26.98 -9.78
C GLU A 157 -8.12 25.66 -9.39
N THR A 158 -9.25 25.74 -8.67
CA THR A 158 -9.97 24.54 -8.26
C THR A 158 -10.45 23.75 -9.47
N LEU A 159 -10.63 22.43 -9.35
CA LEU A 159 -11.14 21.59 -10.44
C LEU A 159 -12.46 22.13 -11.03
N ASP A 160 -13.32 22.71 -10.20
CA ASP A 160 -14.56 23.33 -10.67
C ASP A 160 -14.33 24.70 -11.33
N GLY A 161 -13.31 25.47 -10.92
CA GLY A 161 -12.87 26.68 -11.61
C GLY A 161 -12.35 26.36 -13.01
N ILE A 162 -11.46 25.36 -13.13
CA ILE A 162 -10.93 24.88 -14.40
C ILE A 162 -12.07 24.40 -15.32
N LEU A 163 -13.03 23.66 -14.78
CA LEU A 163 -14.18 23.18 -15.57
C LEU A 163 -15.07 24.34 -16.04
N ARG A 164 -15.33 25.34 -15.19
CA ARG A 164 -16.10 26.55 -15.55
C ARG A 164 -15.40 27.39 -16.62
N ARG A 165 -14.06 27.42 -16.62
CA ARG A 165 -13.26 28.14 -17.63
C ARG A 165 -13.26 27.45 -18.98
N VAL A 166 -13.24 26.12 -19.00
CA VAL A 166 -13.18 25.32 -20.24
C VAL A 166 -14.55 25.19 -20.91
N VAL A 167 -15.63 25.21 -20.13
CA VAL A 167 -16.98 24.95 -20.63
C VAL A 167 -17.68 26.24 -21.07
N ARG A 168 -18.45 26.17 -22.16
CA ARG A 168 -19.11 27.32 -22.80
C ARG A 168 -20.38 27.82 -22.09
N SER A 169 -21.04 26.99 -21.29
CA SER A 169 -22.28 27.34 -20.57
C SER A 169 -22.46 26.57 -19.26
N GLU A 170 -23.22 27.13 -18.31
CA GLU A 170 -23.50 26.48 -17.02
C GLU A 170 -24.26 25.16 -17.17
N GLU A 171 -25.11 25.04 -18.20
CA GLU A 171 -25.84 23.80 -18.49
C GLU A 171 -24.88 22.66 -18.85
N VAL A 172 -23.86 22.95 -19.66
CA VAL A 172 -22.83 21.96 -20.01
C VAL A 172 -21.98 21.60 -18.80
N PHE A 173 -21.70 22.57 -17.91
CA PHE A 173 -20.97 22.32 -16.66
C PHE A 173 -21.71 21.27 -15.81
N GLN A 174 -23.02 21.45 -15.60
CA GLN A 174 -23.84 20.52 -14.82
C GLN A 174 -23.97 19.15 -15.51
N LEU A 175 -24.11 19.11 -16.83
CA LEU A 175 -24.17 17.85 -17.59
C LEU A 175 -22.86 17.06 -17.49
N ILE A 176 -21.71 17.73 -17.51
CA ILE A 176 -20.40 17.07 -17.31
C ILE A 176 -20.25 16.60 -15.87
N LYS A 177 -20.66 17.43 -14.89
CA LYS A 177 -20.59 17.11 -13.46
C LYS A 177 -21.41 15.87 -13.07
N THR A 178 -22.59 15.71 -13.69
CA THR A 178 -23.48 14.56 -13.48
C THR A 178 -23.07 13.29 -14.25
N GLY A 179 -21.95 13.33 -15.00
CA GLY A 179 -21.40 12.16 -15.69
C GLY A 179 -22.09 11.84 -17.02
N SER A 180 -22.79 12.79 -17.65
CA SER A 180 -23.50 12.58 -18.93
C SER A 180 -22.59 12.03 -20.03
N SER A 181 -23.02 10.98 -20.74
CA SER A 181 -22.23 10.29 -21.78
C SER A 181 -22.43 10.86 -23.19
N GLN A 182 -23.04 12.03 -23.31
CA GLN A 182 -23.33 12.65 -24.61
C GLN A 182 -22.04 12.93 -25.40
N ARG A 183 -22.04 12.53 -26.68
CA ARG A 183 -20.89 12.69 -27.58
C ARG A 183 -20.48 14.15 -27.79
N VAL A 184 -21.45 15.06 -27.79
CA VAL A 184 -21.25 16.51 -27.97
C VAL A 184 -20.32 17.10 -26.90
N LEU A 185 -20.26 16.47 -25.72
CA LEU A 185 -19.46 16.92 -24.56
C LEU A 185 -18.03 16.35 -24.54
N SER A 186 -17.65 15.54 -25.52
CA SER A 186 -16.37 14.82 -25.51
C SER A 186 -15.18 15.77 -25.58
N ASP A 187 -15.26 16.79 -26.44
CA ASP A 187 -14.16 17.77 -26.64
C ASP A 187 -13.96 18.65 -25.41
N ASP A 188 -15.07 19.07 -24.77
CA ASP A 188 -15.05 19.87 -23.54
C ASP A 188 -14.45 19.05 -22.37
N LYS A 189 -14.80 17.75 -22.27
CA LYS A 189 -14.20 16.84 -21.27
C LYS A 189 -12.71 16.61 -21.49
N ILE A 190 -12.28 16.41 -22.74
CA ILE A 190 -10.86 16.23 -23.06
C ILE A 190 -10.07 17.50 -22.70
N SER A 191 -10.61 18.67 -23.04
CA SER A 191 -9.98 19.96 -22.74
C SER A 191 -9.88 20.20 -21.22
N TYR A 192 -10.91 19.84 -20.47
CA TYR A 192 -10.92 19.92 -19.00
C TYR A 192 -9.89 18.99 -18.37
N VAL A 193 -9.85 17.72 -18.79
CA VAL A 193 -8.91 16.74 -18.23
C VAL A 193 -7.45 17.14 -18.52
N LYS A 194 -7.16 17.71 -19.69
CA LYS A 194 -5.83 18.24 -20.02
C LYS A 194 -5.45 19.42 -19.13
N ALA A 195 -6.34 20.42 -19.03
CA ALA A 195 -6.08 21.61 -18.21
C ALA A 195 -5.92 21.29 -16.72
N ALA A 196 -6.68 20.31 -16.20
CA ALA A 196 -6.54 19.86 -14.82
C ALA A 196 -5.24 19.04 -14.58
N ALA A 197 -4.83 18.23 -15.57
CA ALA A 197 -3.57 17.48 -15.48
C ALA A 197 -2.34 18.41 -15.54
N GLU A 198 -2.39 19.49 -16.34
CA GLU A 198 -1.35 20.53 -16.40
C GLU A 198 -1.18 21.28 -15.06
N GLN A 199 -2.27 21.45 -14.32
CA GLN A 199 -2.26 22.01 -12.95
C GLN A 199 -1.82 21.00 -11.87
N GLY A 200 -1.44 19.78 -12.27
CA GLY A 200 -0.90 18.75 -11.40
C GLY A 200 -1.95 17.94 -10.63
N TYR A 201 -3.22 17.96 -11.04
CA TYR A 201 -4.25 17.10 -10.46
C TYR A 201 -4.15 15.65 -10.96
N THR A 202 -4.43 14.69 -10.09
CA THR A 202 -4.39 13.27 -10.45
C THR A 202 -5.62 12.87 -11.28
N PHE A 203 -5.47 11.90 -12.19
CA PHE A 203 -6.61 11.37 -12.97
C PHE A 203 -7.74 10.78 -12.10
N LYS A 204 -7.43 10.41 -10.85
CA LYS A 204 -8.42 9.95 -9.88
C LYS A 204 -9.27 11.12 -9.38
N GLU A 205 -8.65 12.25 -9.03
CA GLU A 205 -9.36 13.47 -8.61
C GLU A 205 -10.19 14.05 -9.75
N ILE A 206 -9.60 14.11 -10.95
CA ILE A 206 -10.30 14.58 -12.15
C ILE A 206 -11.51 13.70 -12.48
N GLY A 207 -11.34 12.37 -12.44
CA GLY A 207 -12.42 11.41 -12.71
C GLY A 207 -13.55 11.50 -11.69
N ASN A 208 -13.22 11.61 -10.40
CA ASN A 208 -14.20 11.84 -9.34
C ASN A 208 -14.98 13.15 -9.55
N ASN A 209 -14.33 14.19 -10.07
CA ASN A 209 -14.98 15.49 -10.26
C ASN A 209 -16.09 15.48 -11.32
N ILE A 210 -15.98 14.63 -12.35
CA ILE A 210 -16.93 14.56 -13.47
C ILE A 210 -17.63 13.19 -13.58
N ALA A 211 -17.66 12.46 -12.47
CA ALA A 211 -18.31 11.14 -12.33
C ALA A 211 -17.89 10.10 -13.40
N ILE A 212 -16.60 10.04 -13.74
CA ILE A 212 -16.02 9.02 -14.62
C ILE A 212 -14.88 8.25 -13.93
N SER A 213 -14.57 7.05 -14.43
CA SER A 213 -13.42 6.31 -13.91
C SER A 213 -12.08 6.98 -14.26
N ALA A 214 -11.09 6.87 -13.38
CA ALA A 214 -9.73 7.39 -13.60
C ALA A 214 -9.08 6.83 -14.89
N VAL A 215 -9.46 5.60 -15.28
CA VAL A 215 -9.01 4.98 -16.53
C VAL A 215 -9.62 5.67 -17.74
N ALA A 216 -10.89 6.07 -17.68
CA ALA A 216 -11.53 6.83 -18.74
C ALA A 216 -10.91 8.23 -18.88
N ALA A 217 -10.64 8.91 -17.77
CA ALA A 217 -9.95 10.21 -17.77
C ALA A 217 -8.54 10.12 -18.40
N ASN A 218 -7.75 9.10 -18.02
CA ASN A 218 -6.42 8.89 -18.61
C ASN A 218 -6.48 8.60 -20.12
N LYS A 219 -7.46 7.80 -20.57
CA LYS A 219 -7.68 7.51 -22.00
C LYS A 219 -8.05 8.73 -22.83
N MET A 220 -8.66 9.76 -22.23
CA MET A 220 -9.02 11.01 -22.92
C MET A 220 -7.80 11.89 -23.24
N VAL A 221 -6.73 11.80 -22.46
CA VAL A 221 -5.48 12.56 -22.67
C VAL A 221 -4.52 11.81 -23.57
N GLN A 222 -4.44 10.48 -23.42
CA GLN A 222 -3.54 9.60 -24.13
C GLN A 222 -4.00 9.25 -25.56
N GLY A 223 -4.90 10.06 -26.15
CA GLY A 223 -5.45 9.96 -27.51
C GLY A 223 -5.05 8.71 -28.29
N ARG A 224 -6.00 7.77 -28.48
CA ARG A 224 -5.85 6.49 -29.19
C ARG A 224 -4.70 6.43 -30.20
#